data_AF-A0A1H8DC16-F1
#
_entry.id   AF-A0A1H8DC16-F1
#
_cell.length_a   1.000
_cell.length_b   1.000
_cell.length_c   1.000
_cell.angle_alpha   90.00
_cell.angle_beta   90.00
_cell.angle_gamma   90.00
#
_symmetry.space_group_name_H-M   'P 1'
#
loop_
_entity.id
_entity.type
_entity.pdbx_description
1 polymer ?
#
loop_
_entity_poly.entity_id
_entity_poly.type
_entity_poly.pdbx_seq_one_letter_code
_entity_poly.pdbx_strand_id
1 'polypeptide(L)'
;MNSKHFYYLMLILILIFFSSGIVLAQDNIPKVNKSCLTCHQREGFSTKHDGKEISLTVDPAVLADSVHKNNPCTTCHMNIQG
;
A
#
# COMPACT_ATOMS: atom_id res chain seq x y z
N MET A 1 -32.50 10.12 36.39
CA MET A 1 -31.55 10.59 35.37
C MET A 1 -32.37 11.26 34.25
N ASN A 2 -32.26 12.58 34.07
CA ASN A 2 -33.21 13.34 33.24
C ASN A 2 -33.10 12.97 31.75
N SER A 3 -34.26 12.85 31.08
CA SER A 3 -34.36 12.54 29.65
C SER A 3 -33.51 13.47 28.75
N LYS A 4 -33.35 14.74 29.15
CA LYS A 4 -32.48 15.70 28.47
C LYS A 4 -31.00 15.33 28.55
N HIS A 5 -30.53 14.81 29.68
CA HIS A 5 -29.14 14.36 29.82
C HIS A 5 -28.86 13.12 28.97
N PHE A 6 -29.83 12.20 28.87
CA PHE A 6 -29.73 11.03 28.00
C PHE A 6 -29.65 11.44 26.53
N TYR A 7 -30.45 12.42 26.11
CA TYR A 7 -30.43 12.95 24.74
C TYR A 7 -29.08 13.61 24.37
N TYR A 8 -28.54 14.46 25.26
CA TYR A 8 -27.22 15.08 25.01
C TYR A 8 -26.09 14.05 24.99
N LEU A 9 -26.13 13.03 25.86
CA LEU A 9 -25.17 11.95 25.86
C LEU A 9 -25.21 11.17 24.53
N MET A 10 -26.40 10.90 24.00
CA MET A 10 -26.59 10.21 22.72
C MET A 10 -26.09 11.05 21.53
N LEU A 11 -26.34 12.36 21.53
CA LEU A 11 -25.85 13.30 20.50
C LEU A 11 -24.32 13.36 20.46
N ILE A 12 -23.67 13.41 21.63
CA ILE A 12 -22.21 13.41 21.74
C ILE A 12 -21.61 12.09 21.21
N LEU A 13 -22.22 10.95 21.55
CA LEU A 13 -21.76 9.65 21.06
C LEU A 13 -21.86 9.52 19.53
N ILE A 14 -22.93 10.06 18.92
CA ILE A 14 -23.11 10.06 17.46
C ILE A 14 -22.07 10.96 16.77
N LEU A 15 -21.77 12.12 17.34
CA LEU A 15 -20.73 13.04 16.82
C LEU A 15 -19.33 12.42 16.87
N ILE A 16 -19.01 11.70 17.96
CA ILE A 16 -17.74 10.98 18.09
C ILE A 16 -17.64 9.84 17.05
N PHE A 17 -18.74 9.12 16.81
CA PHE A 17 -18.79 8.05 15.81
C PHE A 17 -18.57 8.59 14.38
N PHE A 18 -19.13 9.76 14.04
CA PHE A 18 -18.93 10.40 12.74
C PHE A 18 -17.51 10.95 12.54
N SER A 19 -16.84 11.39 13.61
CA SER A 19 -15.44 11.85 13.55
C SER A 19 -14.41 10.71 13.39
N SER A 20 -14.83 9.45 13.52
CA SER A 20 -13.94 8.28 13.47
C SER A 20 -13.65 7.77 12.05
N GLY A 21 -14.17 8.45 11.01
CA GLY A 21 -13.83 8.19 9.60
C GLY A 21 -12.44 8.71 9.19
N ILE A 22 -11.48 8.74 10.11
CA ILE A 22 -10.11 9.18 9.84
C ILE A 22 -9.46 8.15 8.90
N VAL A 23 -9.20 8.63 7.67
CA VAL A 23 -8.43 8.02 6.62
C VAL A 23 -7.22 7.29 7.21
N LEU A 24 -7.31 5.96 7.29
CA LEU A 24 -6.11 5.15 7.30
C LEU A 24 -5.54 5.27 5.89
N ALA A 25 -4.30 5.73 5.76
CA ALA A 25 -3.53 5.53 4.53
C ALA A 25 -3.45 4.03 4.28
N GLN A 26 -4.45 3.51 3.57
CA GLN A 26 -4.54 2.12 3.25
C GLN A 26 -3.48 1.92 2.19
N ASP A 27 -2.34 1.35 2.59
CA ASP A 27 -1.27 0.96 1.68
C ASP A 27 -1.90 0.12 0.55
N ASN A 28 -2.20 0.77 -0.57
CA ASN A 28 -2.87 0.18 -1.73
C ASN A 28 -1.91 -0.64 -2.59
N ILE A 29 -0.67 -0.81 -2.11
CA ILE A 29 0.31 -1.73 -2.67
C ILE A 29 -0.13 -3.16 -2.37
N PRO A 30 -0.38 -3.99 -3.39
CA PRO A 30 -0.68 -5.41 -3.20
C PRO A 30 0.33 -6.08 -2.27
N LYS A 31 -0.13 -6.90 -1.33
CA LYS A 31 0.73 -7.57 -0.33
C LYS A 31 1.92 -8.31 -0.98
N VAL A 32 1.70 -8.91 -2.14
CA VAL A 32 2.75 -9.58 -2.93
C VAL A 32 3.84 -8.61 -3.40
N ASN A 33 3.51 -7.38 -3.79
CA ASN A 33 4.48 -6.39 -4.23
C ASN A 33 5.42 -5.99 -3.10
N LYS A 34 4.90 -5.90 -1.86
CA LYS A 34 5.74 -5.59 -0.67
C LYS A 34 6.88 -6.60 -0.51
N SER A 35 6.62 -7.89 -0.75
CA SER A 35 7.65 -8.94 -0.69
C SER A 35 8.70 -8.75 -1.79
N CYS A 36 8.29 -8.44 -3.02
CA CYS A 36 9.23 -8.18 -4.12
C CYS A 36 10.10 -6.95 -3.84
N LEU A 37 9.50 -5.88 -3.32
CA LEU A 37 10.17 -4.62 -3.05
C LEU A 37 11.23 -4.72 -1.94
N THR A 38 11.23 -5.77 -1.10
CA THR A 38 12.30 -5.99 -0.10
C THR A 38 13.70 -5.99 -0.72
N CYS A 39 13.85 -6.51 -1.94
CA CYS A 39 15.09 -6.51 -2.70
C CYS A 39 15.05 -5.52 -3.86
N HIS A 40 13.91 -5.42 -4.54
CA HIS A 40 13.81 -4.62 -5.76
C HIS A 40 13.77 -3.11 -5.51
N GLN A 41 13.46 -2.61 -4.32
CA GLN A 41 13.50 -1.16 -4.08
C GLN A 41 14.89 -0.62 -3.73
N ARG A 42 15.87 -1.51 -3.55
CA ARG A 42 17.21 -1.14 -3.10
C ARG A 42 18.01 -0.57 -4.26
N GLU A 43 18.61 0.60 -4.04
CA GLU A 43 19.52 1.23 -4.99
C GLU A 43 20.70 0.31 -5.32
N GLY A 44 21.05 0.24 -6.60
CA GLY A 44 22.15 -0.59 -7.09
C GLY A 44 21.86 -2.09 -7.11
N PHE A 45 20.62 -2.53 -6.84
CA PHE A 45 20.27 -3.93 -7.02
C PHE A 45 20.28 -4.28 -8.52
N SER A 46 21.18 -5.18 -8.91
CA SER A 46 21.44 -5.52 -10.30
C SER A 46 21.67 -7.02 -10.46
N THR A 47 21.66 -7.47 -11.72
CA THR A 47 22.11 -8.81 -12.09
C THR A 47 22.91 -8.75 -13.39
N LYS A 48 23.61 -9.84 -13.72
CA LYS A 48 24.21 -10.02 -15.04
C LYS A 48 23.28 -10.81 -15.94
N HIS A 49 22.93 -10.23 -17.09
CA HIS A 49 22.17 -10.89 -18.14
C HIS A 49 22.95 -10.73 -19.46
N ASP A 50 23.22 -11.83 -20.15
CA ASP A 50 24.04 -11.85 -21.38
C ASP A 50 25.38 -11.10 -21.26
N GLY A 51 26.05 -11.25 -20.12
CA GLY A 51 27.34 -10.61 -19.85
C GLY A 51 27.26 -9.11 -19.55
N LYS A 52 26.08 -8.50 -19.57
CA LYS A 52 25.86 -7.09 -19.22
C LYS A 52 25.22 -6.99 -17.84
N GLU A 53 25.63 -5.97 -17.09
CA GLU A 53 24.96 -5.61 -15.85
C GLU A 53 23.66 -4.86 -16.18
N ILE A 54 22.55 -5.32 -15.60
CA ILE A 54 21.23 -4.69 -15.73
C ILE A 54 20.69 -4.36 -14.34
N SER A 55 20.08 -3.18 -14.20
CA SER A 55 19.41 -2.78 -12.98
C SER A 55 18.12 -3.58 -12.79
N LEU A 56 17.89 -4.03 -11.56
CA LEU A 56 16.65 -4.62 -11.10
C LEU A 56 15.92 -3.70 -10.10
N THR A 57 16.43 -2.50 -9.87
CA THR A 57 15.85 -1.53 -8.95
C THR A 57 14.52 -0.98 -9.50
N VAL A 58 13.51 -0.94 -8.64
CA VAL A 58 12.17 -0.39 -8.87
C VAL A 58 11.94 0.70 -7.84
N ASP A 59 11.64 1.91 -8.29
CA ASP A 59 11.27 3.01 -7.40
C ASP A 59 9.79 2.86 -6.97
N PRO A 60 9.50 2.67 -5.66
CA PRO A 60 8.13 2.53 -5.17
C PRO A 60 7.27 3.77 -5.41
N ALA A 61 7.84 4.97 -5.39
CA ALA A 61 7.11 6.22 -5.61
C ALA A 61 6.64 6.31 -7.07
N VAL A 62 7.54 6.00 -8.02
CA VAL A 62 7.19 5.94 -9.45
C VAL A 62 6.12 4.88 -9.71
N LEU A 63 6.22 3.72 -9.07
CA LEU A 63 5.20 2.66 -9.19
C LEU A 63 3.83 3.12 -8.64
N ALA A 64 3.83 3.81 -7.49
CA ALA A 64 2.61 4.31 -6.85
C ALA A 64 1.88 5.38 -7.69
N ASP A 65 2.63 6.17 -8.47
CA ASP A 65 2.09 7.17 -9.38
C ASP A 65 1.70 6.60 -10.76
N SER A 66 2.07 5.34 -11.04
CA SER A 66 1.76 4.69 -12.32
C SER A 66 0.32 4.18 -12.40
N VAL A 67 -0.14 3.95 -13.63
CA VAL A 67 -1.41 3.24 -13.91
C VAL A 67 -1.41 1.79 -13.40
N HIS A 68 -0.24 1.23 -13.06
CA HIS A 68 -0.06 -0.15 -12.61
C HIS A 68 0.00 -0.26 -11.08
N LYS A 69 -0.17 0.82 -10.32
CA LYS A 69 -0.03 0.85 -8.84
C LYS A 69 -0.82 -0.24 -8.09
N ASN A 70 -1.96 -0.66 -8.65
CA ASN A 70 -2.84 -1.67 -8.07
C ASN A 70 -2.59 -3.08 -8.63
N ASN A 71 -1.71 -3.23 -9.62
CA ASN A 71 -1.43 -4.52 -10.23
C ASN A 71 -0.36 -5.27 -9.40
N PRO A 72 -0.63 -6.52 -9.03
CA PRO A 72 0.42 -7.43 -8.57
C PRO A 72 1.57 -7.52 -9.57
N CYS A 73 2.83 -7.58 -9.10
CA CYS A 73 3.99 -7.82 -9.98
C CYS A 73 3.81 -9.11 -10.80
N THR A 74 3.18 -10.12 -10.19
CA THR A 74 2.90 -11.43 -10.80
C THR A 74 1.85 -11.39 -11.92
N THR A 75 1.11 -10.29 -12.09
CA THR A 75 0.20 -10.11 -13.22
C THR A 75 0.94 -10.16 -14.55
N CYS A 76 2.16 -9.59 -14.61
CA CYS A 76 3.01 -9.64 -15.79
C CYS A 76 4.17 -10.65 -15.61
N HIS A 77 4.74 -10.71 -14.41
CA HIS A 77 5.79 -11.67 -14.08
C HIS A 77 5.21 -13.03 -13.69
N MET A 78 4.55 -13.68 -14.64
CA MET A 78 3.84 -14.95 -14.42
C MET A 78 4.79 -16.13 -14.19
N ASN A 79 6.06 -16.00 -14.59
CA ASN A 79 7.04 -17.08 -14.58
C ASN A 79 8.18 -16.87 -13.57
N ILE A 80 7.89 -16.24 -12.42
CA ILE A 80 8.85 -16.23 -11.31
C ILE A 80 8.85 -17.62 -10.69
N GLN A 81 9.82 -18.44 -11.08
CA GLN A 81 10.17 -19.67 -10.35
C GLN A 81 11.14 -19.24 -9.24
N GLY A 82 10.77 -19.53 -7.99
CA GLY A 82 11.58 -19.21 -6.81
C GLY A 82 12.93 -19.90 -6.82
#